data_AF-A0A3E0Q0U7-F1
#
_entry.id   AF-A0A3E0Q0U7-F1
#
_cell.length_a   1.000
_cell.length_b   1.000
_cell.length_c   1.000
_cell.angle_alpha   90.00
_cell.angle_beta   90.00
_cell.angle_gamma   90.00
#
_symmetry.space_group_name_H-M   'P 1'
#
loop_
_entity.id
_entity.type
_entity.pdbx_description
1 polymer ?
#
loop_
_entity_poly.entity_id
_entity_poly.type
_entity_poly.pdbx_seq_one_letter_code
_entity_poly.pdbx_strand_id
1 'polypeptide(L)'
;MALTVRMKAARRAIALVFPAVLLCFLFASAAVAQDDSPDVAEKPAERPEADSDADLPEVFFKAAPEGLADLREMERHVRSLVKSLTECTVGVQIGAAQGSGVIISEDGYILTAAHVSGRPGRPAEVILHDGTRVSATTLGRDRTLDAGLMKIDGDRSDWPHVEMAEQDTIDNGDWCLTTGHPGGYQEGRAPVFRMGRVIFASARVLQTDCELVGGDSGGPVFDMAGRVIGINSRIGEETEMNFHVPIAAFRGSWDRLAASESFRSHSGALLGVTGQPHEKGFEITRVYEDEPAAEAGVQVGDILVTFDARKVAGIDQLRELVGRQPPGKEVQLELIRDGEVVEITVKLGIRWD
;
A
#
# COMPACT_ATOMS: atom_id res chain seq x y z
N MET A 1 44.38 -36.73 -25.21
CA MET A 1 44.31 -37.63 -26.37
C MET A 1 43.23 -37.08 -27.29
N ALA A 2 43.64 -36.49 -28.42
CA ALA A 2 42.76 -35.85 -29.39
C ALA A 2 41.96 -36.89 -30.18
N LEU A 3 40.75 -36.54 -30.66
CA LEU A 3 40.46 -36.66 -32.09
C LEU A 3 39.19 -35.88 -32.49
N THR A 4 39.44 -34.94 -33.40
CA THR A 4 38.53 -34.14 -34.22
C THR A 4 38.02 -34.97 -35.39
N VAL A 5 36.76 -34.80 -35.85
CA VAL A 5 36.41 -34.91 -37.29
C VAL A 5 35.26 -33.96 -37.67
N ARG A 6 35.55 -33.10 -38.65
CA ARG A 6 34.65 -32.29 -39.51
C ARG A 6 34.56 -32.95 -40.89
N MET A 7 33.40 -32.94 -41.56
CA MET A 7 33.23 -32.88 -43.05
C MET A 7 31.84 -32.27 -43.32
N LYS A 8 31.61 -31.10 -43.94
CA LYS A 8 31.82 -30.53 -45.30
C LYS A 8 30.97 -31.13 -46.46
N ALA A 9 29.94 -30.34 -46.84
CA ALA A 9 29.57 -29.84 -48.18
C ALA A 9 29.03 -30.76 -49.30
N ALA A 10 27.94 -30.32 -49.96
CA ALA A 10 27.87 -30.09 -51.42
C ALA A 10 26.53 -29.44 -51.86
N ARG A 11 26.63 -28.40 -52.70
CA ARG A 11 25.55 -27.80 -53.52
C ARG A 11 25.41 -28.59 -54.84
N ARG A 12 24.21 -28.63 -55.45
CA ARG A 12 24.01 -28.39 -56.90
C ARG A 12 22.53 -28.25 -57.27
N ALA A 13 22.29 -27.38 -58.24
CA ALA A 13 21.02 -26.88 -58.76
C ALA A 13 20.48 -27.71 -59.93
N ILE A 14 19.17 -27.65 -60.17
CA ILE A 14 18.55 -27.86 -61.50
C ILE A 14 17.41 -26.85 -61.66
N ALA A 15 17.48 -26.09 -62.75
CA ALA A 15 16.46 -25.16 -63.24
C ALA A 15 15.45 -25.88 -64.14
N LEU A 16 14.21 -25.38 -64.20
CA LEU A 16 13.29 -25.62 -65.32
C LEU A 16 12.30 -24.47 -65.46
N VAL A 17 11.89 -24.27 -66.71
CA VAL A 17 11.40 -23.03 -67.35
C VAL A 17 9.86 -23.02 -67.45
N PHE A 18 9.28 -21.82 -67.20
CA PHE A 18 8.04 -21.16 -67.69
C PHE A 18 7.01 -21.95 -68.56
N PRO A 19 5.69 -21.63 -68.44
CA PRO A 19 5.17 -20.46 -69.16
C PRO A 19 4.12 -19.59 -68.43
N ALA A 20 4.08 -18.34 -68.86
CA ALA A 20 3.14 -17.31 -68.49
C ALA A 20 1.75 -17.60 -69.09
N VAL A 21 0.70 -17.39 -68.29
CA VAL A 21 -0.67 -17.24 -68.77
C VAL A 21 -1.22 -15.94 -68.19
N LEU A 22 -1.48 -15.02 -69.12
CA LEU A 22 -2.19 -13.77 -68.95
C LEU A 22 -3.67 -14.10 -68.71
N LEU A 23 -4.25 -13.68 -67.58
CA LEU A 23 -5.69 -13.67 -67.41
C LEU A 23 -6.14 -12.37 -66.76
N CYS A 24 -6.78 -11.54 -67.58
CA CYS A 24 -7.47 -10.32 -67.19
C CYS A 24 -8.60 -10.64 -66.21
N PHE A 25 -8.63 -9.97 -65.06
CA PHE A 25 -9.87 -9.79 -64.30
C PHE A 25 -10.07 -8.31 -63.97
N LEU A 26 -11.27 -7.87 -64.32
CA LEU A 26 -11.82 -6.53 -64.17
C LEU A 26 -11.85 -6.11 -62.70
N PHE A 27 -11.32 -4.92 -62.41
CA PHE A 27 -11.57 -4.22 -61.15
C PHE A 27 -13.02 -3.73 -61.12
N ALA A 28 -13.86 -4.39 -60.33
CA ALA A 28 -15.09 -3.80 -59.81
C ALA A 28 -14.74 -3.10 -58.50
N SER A 29 -14.73 -1.76 -58.53
CA SER A 29 -14.55 -0.90 -57.36
C SER A 29 -15.79 -0.99 -56.47
N ALA A 30 -15.70 -1.74 -55.37
CA ALA A 30 -16.59 -1.54 -54.23
C ALA A 30 -15.94 -0.49 -53.33
N ALA A 31 -16.48 0.73 -53.36
CA ALA A 31 -16.17 1.76 -52.39
C ALA A 31 -16.65 1.26 -51.01
N VAL A 32 -15.72 0.86 -50.16
CA VAL A 32 -15.97 0.80 -48.72
C VAL A 32 -16.05 2.25 -48.27
N ALA A 33 -17.25 2.67 -47.85
CA ALA A 33 -17.42 3.95 -47.19
C ALA A 33 -16.60 3.91 -45.91
N GLN A 34 -15.57 4.75 -45.87
CA GLN A 34 -14.77 4.99 -44.68
C GLN A 34 -15.61 5.87 -43.76
N ASP A 35 -16.03 5.29 -42.64
CA ASP A 35 -16.75 6.00 -41.59
C ASP A 35 -15.74 6.90 -40.86
N ASP A 36 -15.61 8.14 -41.31
CA ASP A 36 -14.81 9.20 -40.68
C ASP A 36 -15.54 9.78 -39.45
N SER A 37 -16.15 8.92 -38.64
CA SER A 37 -16.60 9.30 -37.31
C SER A 37 -15.37 9.44 -36.40
N PRO A 38 -15.19 10.57 -35.70
CA PRO A 38 -14.04 10.75 -34.83
C PRO A 38 -14.03 9.66 -33.76
N ASP A 39 -12.86 9.06 -33.55
CA ASP A 39 -12.58 8.09 -32.50
C ASP A 39 -12.95 8.74 -31.15
N VAL A 40 -14.17 8.48 -30.67
CA VAL A 40 -14.62 8.94 -29.37
C VAL A 40 -13.88 8.07 -28.38
N ALA A 41 -12.71 8.55 -27.94
CA ALA A 41 -12.02 8.02 -26.79
C ALA A 41 -13.06 7.81 -25.69
N GLU A 42 -13.25 6.55 -25.28
CA GLU A 42 -14.12 6.20 -24.17
C GLU A 42 -13.73 7.11 -23.00
N LYS A 43 -14.66 7.99 -22.62
CA LYS A 43 -14.49 8.87 -21.48
C LYS A 43 -14.09 7.97 -20.31
N PRO A 44 -12.96 8.22 -19.62
CA PRO A 44 -12.59 7.45 -18.45
C PRO A 44 -13.83 7.35 -17.56
N ALA A 45 -14.18 6.14 -17.13
CA ALA A 45 -15.29 5.93 -16.21
C ALA A 45 -15.18 7.00 -15.13
N GLU A 46 -16.23 7.82 -14.99
CA GLU A 46 -16.25 8.83 -13.94
C GLU A 46 -15.95 8.10 -12.63
N ARG A 47 -14.95 8.63 -11.91
CA ARG A 47 -14.62 8.18 -10.57
C ARG A 47 -15.96 8.07 -9.81
N PRO A 48 -16.32 6.90 -9.27
CA PRO A 48 -17.51 6.81 -8.44
C PRO A 48 -17.39 7.92 -7.39
N GLU A 49 -18.43 8.75 -7.29
CA GLU A 49 -18.49 9.77 -6.25
C GLU A 49 -18.24 9.04 -4.93
N ALA A 50 -17.27 9.53 -4.14
CA ALA A 50 -16.95 8.92 -2.86
C ALA A 50 -18.24 8.80 -2.06
N ASP A 51 -18.67 7.56 -1.77
CA ASP A 51 -19.87 7.31 -0.96
C ASP A 51 -19.64 8.00 0.39
N SER A 52 -20.31 9.14 0.53
CA SER A 52 -20.12 10.05 1.64
C SER A 52 -20.58 9.38 2.92
N ASP A 53 -19.93 9.67 4.04
CA ASP A 53 -20.36 9.27 5.39
C ASP A 53 -21.75 9.83 5.80
N ALA A 54 -22.50 10.41 4.86
CA ALA A 54 -23.80 11.06 5.02
C ALA A 54 -24.90 10.13 5.56
N ASP A 55 -24.71 8.81 5.51
CA ASP A 55 -25.67 7.82 6.02
C ASP A 55 -25.31 7.29 7.43
N LEU A 56 -24.22 7.77 8.05
CA LEU A 56 -23.86 7.34 9.40
C LEU A 56 -24.72 8.03 10.48
N PRO A 57 -25.12 7.29 11.53
CA PRO A 57 -25.79 7.89 12.68
C PRO A 57 -25.00 9.04 13.33
N GLU A 58 -25.71 10.12 13.71
CA GLU A 58 -25.11 11.35 14.27
C GLU A 58 -24.20 11.08 15.47
N VAL A 59 -24.52 10.05 16.27
CA VAL A 59 -23.74 9.63 17.44
C VAL A 59 -22.26 9.38 17.13
N PHE A 60 -21.91 8.94 15.92
CA PHE A 60 -20.52 8.68 15.55
C PHE A 60 -19.70 9.97 15.31
N PHE A 61 -20.35 11.10 15.10
CA PHE A 61 -19.72 12.42 14.97
C PHE A 61 -19.63 13.18 16.29
N LYS A 62 -20.23 12.65 17.37
CA LYS A 62 -20.13 13.23 18.70
C LYS A 62 -18.80 12.90 19.37
N ALA A 63 -18.31 13.83 20.20
CA ALA A 63 -17.12 13.61 21.03
C ALA A 63 -17.28 12.39 21.96
N ALA A 64 -18.48 12.17 22.50
CA ALA A 64 -18.85 10.98 23.25
C ALA A 64 -20.38 10.76 23.21
N PRO A 65 -20.88 9.54 23.47
CA PRO A 65 -22.31 9.29 23.63
C PRO A 65 -22.84 10.04 24.85
N GLU A 66 -23.91 10.80 24.68
CA GLU A 66 -24.44 11.70 25.71
C GLU A 66 -25.50 11.03 26.59
N GLY A 67 -25.97 9.85 26.20
CA GLY A 67 -26.96 9.09 26.97
C GLY A 67 -27.37 7.77 26.34
N LEU A 68 -28.43 7.17 26.90
CA LEU A 68 -28.89 5.83 26.51
C LEU A 68 -29.39 5.74 25.07
N ALA A 69 -29.90 6.84 24.50
CA ALA A 69 -30.37 6.86 23.12
C ALA A 69 -29.19 6.62 22.15
N ASP A 70 -28.12 7.40 22.31
CA ASP A 70 -26.86 7.27 21.57
C ASP A 70 -26.30 5.84 21.66
N LEU A 71 -26.20 5.29 22.87
CA LEU A 71 -25.68 3.92 23.07
C LEU A 71 -26.52 2.85 22.35
N ARG A 72 -27.85 3.00 22.34
CA ARG A 72 -28.75 2.08 21.62
C ARG A 72 -28.62 2.22 20.11
N GLU A 73 -28.37 3.42 19.61
CA GLU A 73 -28.15 3.66 18.20
C GLU A 73 -26.82 3.07 17.74
N MET A 74 -25.74 3.29 18.51
CA MET A 74 -24.46 2.63 18.27
C MET A 74 -24.58 1.11 18.27
N GLU A 75 -25.26 0.52 19.26
CA GLU A 75 -25.48 -0.93 19.32
C GLU A 75 -26.22 -1.44 18.08
N ARG A 76 -27.29 -0.75 17.66
CA ARG A 76 -28.07 -1.13 16.48
C ARG A 76 -27.23 -1.09 15.22
N HIS A 77 -26.43 -0.04 15.06
CA HIS A 77 -25.54 0.14 13.91
C HIS A 77 -24.43 -0.90 13.88
N VAL A 78 -23.71 -1.09 14.98
CA VAL A 78 -22.64 -2.11 15.05
C VAL A 78 -23.20 -3.50 14.76
N ARG A 79 -24.39 -3.84 15.28
CA ARG A 79 -25.04 -5.12 14.98
C ARG A 79 -25.42 -5.29 13.51
N SER A 80 -25.72 -4.22 12.78
CA SER A 80 -26.01 -4.31 11.34
C SER A 80 -24.74 -4.66 10.54
N LEU A 81 -23.58 -4.17 10.98
CA LEU A 81 -22.29 -4.44 10.34
C LEU A 81 -21.74 -5.83 10.65
N VAL A 82 -21.77 -6.25 11.93
CA VAL A 82 -21.06 -7.44 12.46
C VAL A 82 -21.25 -8.68 11.61
N LYS A 83 -22.46 -8.95 11.09
CA LYS A 83 -22.70 -10.12 10.24
C LYS A 83 -21.81 -10.11 9.00
N SER A 84 -21.89 -9.06 8.18
CA SER A 84 -21.12 -8.94 6.94
C SER A 84 -19.61 -8.91 7.20
N LEU A 85 -19.17 -8.18 8.24
CA LEU A 85 -17.76 -8.08 8.61
C LEU A 85 -17.20 -9.42 9.11
N THR A 86 -18.03 -10.22 9.79
CA THR A 86 -17.66 -11.58 10.21
C THR A 86 -17.44 -12.47 9.00
N GLU A 87 -18.32 -12.41 7.99
CA GLU A 87 -18.23 -13.25 6.78
C GLU A 87 -16.96 -12.98 5.98
N CYS A 88 -16.43 -11.75 6.04
CA CYS A 88 -15.22 -11.33 5.33
C CYS A 88 -13.93 -11.49 6.16
N THR A 89 -14.04 -11.68 7.47
CA THR A 89 -12.89 -11.88 8.37
C THR A 89 -12.54 -13.36 8.43
N VAL A 90 -11.28 -13.67 8.14
CA VAL A 90 -10.82 -15.05 8.00
C VAL A 90 -9.68 -15.39 8.96
N GLY A 91 -9.61 -16.66 9.36
CA GLY A 91 -8.40 -17.24 9.93
C GLY A 91 -7.40 -17.54 8.83
N VAL A 92 -6.12 -17.29 9.08
CA VAL A 92 -5.02 -17.58 8.15
C VAL A 92 -4.07 -18.58 8.79
N GLN A 93 -3.77 -19.68 8.10
CA GLN A 93 -2.81 -20.69 8.55
C GLN A 93 -1.75 -20.96 7.49
N ILE A 94 -0.48 -20.82 7.84
CA ILE A 94 0.66 -21.00 6.93
C ILE A 94 1.75 -21.83 7.58
N GLY A 95 1.68 -23.15 7.38
CA GLY A 95 2.48 -24.11 8.13
C GLY A 95 2.12 -24.03 9.62
N ALA A 96 3.11 -23.74 10.46
CA ALA A 96 2.90 -23.56 11.91
C ALA A 96 2.46 -22.13 12.31
N ALA A 97 2.51 -21.16 11.38
CA ALA A 97 2.07 -19.80 11.65
C ALA A 97 0.54 -19.71 11.53
N GLN A 98 -0.06 -18.89 12.39
CA GLN A 98 -1.49 -18.57 12.36
C GLN A 98 -1.68 -17.07 12.56
N GLY A 99 -2.75 -16.53 11.99
CA GLY A 99 -3.17 -15.14 12.14
C GLY A 99 -4.58 -14.96 11.59
N SER A 100 -4.89 -13.72 11.23
CA SER A 100 -6.18 -13.33 10.66
C SER A 100 -5.96 -12.64 9.30
N GLY A 101 -7.06 -12.44 8.57
CA GLY A 101 -7.09 -11.74 7.30
C GLY A 101 -8.47 -11.17 7.01
N VAL A 102 -8.59 -10.38 5.96
CA VAL A 102 -9.88 -9.87 5.46
C VAL A 102 -9.96 -9.99 3.94
N ILE A 103 -11.07 -10.52 3.44
CA ILE A 103 -11.36 -10.63 2.00
C ILE A 103 -11.84 -9.26 1.50
N ILE A 104 -11.17 -8.70 0.49
CA ILE A 104 -11.43 -7.33 0.00
C ILE A 104 -11.95 -7.24 -1.44
N SER A 105 -12.23 -8.39 -2.06
CA SER A 105 -12.67 -8.45 -3.45
C SER A 105 -13.46 -9.73 -3.72
N GLU A 106 -14.35 -9.67 -4.70
CA GLU A 106 -15.18 -10.80 -5.14
C GLU A 106 -14.36 -11.98 -5.66
N ASP A 107 -13.17 -11.73 -6.22
CA ASP A 107 -12.25 -12.76 -6.70
C ASP A 107 -11.35 -13.30 -5.59
N GLY A 108 -11.36 -12.73 -4.38
CA GLY A 108 -10.77 -13.36 -3.19
C GLY A 108 -9.35 -12.92 -2.85
N TYR A 109 -8.96 -11.69 -3.18
CA TYR A 109 -7.79 -11.06 -2.54
C TYR A 109 -8.03 -10.87 -1.04
N ILE A 110 -6.99 -11.13 -0.26
CA ILE A 110 -7.00 -11.03 1.20
C ILE A 110 -5.87 -10.12 1.66
N LEU A 111 -6.22 -9.12 2.49
CA LEU A 111 -5.23 -8.34 3.22
C LEU A 111 -4.88 -9.05 4.54
N THR A 112 -3.61 -9.00 4.92
CA THR A 112 -3.10 -9.51 6.19
C THR A 112 -1.79 -8.79 6.55
N ALA A 113 -1.16 -9.18 7.66
CA ALA A 113 0.16 -8.67 8.03
C ALA A 113 1.28 -9.41 7.27
N ALA A 114 2.37 -8.71 6.95
CA ALA A 114 3.52 -9.28 6.22
C ALA A 114 4.21 -10.39 7.02
N HIS A 115 4.24 -10.28 8.34
CA HIS A 115 4.78 -11.32 9.21
C HIS A 115 3.88 -12.57 9.29
N VAL A 116 2.56 -12.44 9.09
CA VAL A 116 1.62 -13.57 9.00
C VAL A 116 1.80 -14.29 7.67
N SER A 117 1.66 -13.56 6.56
CA SER A 117 1.80 -14.11 5.19
C SER A 117 3.20 -14.67 4.92
N GLY A 118 4.25 -14.01 5.42
CA GLY A 118 5.62 -14.45 5.21
C GLY A 118 6.09 -14.21 3.77
N ARG A 119 6.94 -15.09 3.23
CA ARG A 119 7.46 -14.92 1.85
C ARG A 119 6.34 -15.15 0.82
N PRO A 120 6.37 -14.48 -0.35
CA PRO A 120 5.48 -14.76 -1.48
C PRO A 120 5.60 -16.19 -1.99
N GLY A 121 4.53 -16.70 -2.62
CA GLY A 121 4.45 -18.02 -3.25
C GLY A 121 4.33 -19.18 -2.27
N ARG A 122 3.92 -18.94 -1.02
CA ARG A 122 3.70 -20.00 -0.03
C ARG A 122 2.25 -20.48 -0.10
N PRO A 123 2.02 -21.80 0.01
CA PRO A 123 0.68 -22.31 0.22
C PRO A 123 0.19 -21.90 1.61
N ALA A 124 -1.07 -21.47 1.66
CA ALA A 124 -1.79 -21.07 2.85
C ALA A 124 -3.16 -21.75 2.87
N GLU A 125 -3.70 -21.89 4.06
CA GLU A 125 -5.09 -22.28 4.27
C GLU A 125 -5.83 -21.08 4.89
N VAL A 126 -6.93 -20.71 4.26
CA VAL A 126 -7.84 -19.67 4.72
C VAL A 126 -9.05 -20.35 5.33
N ILE A 127 -9.40 -19.97 6.54
CA ILE A 127 -10.49 -20.54 7.33
C ILE A 127 -11.60 -19.49 7.41
N LEU A 128 -12.72 -19.77 6.76
CA LEU A 128 -13.87 -18.88 6.67
C LEU A 128 -14.66 -18.86 7.99
N HIS A 129 -15.59 -17.90 8.10
CA HIS A 129 -16.42 -17.71 9.28
C HIS A 129 -17.27 -18.92 9.68
N ASP A 130 -17.61 -19.79 8.73
CA ASP A 130 -18.36 -21.04 8.92
C ASP A 130 -17.46 -22.25 9.23
N GLY A 131 -16.14 -22.05 9.25
CA GLY A 131 -15.12 -23.09 9.44
C GLY A 131 -14.68 -23.80 8.17
N THR A 132 -15.25 -23.45 7.01
CA THR A 132 -14.79 -23.95 5.71
C THR A 132 -13.34 -23.55 5.48
N ARG A 133 -12.54 -24.50 5.00
CA ARG A 133 -11.10 -24.32 4.71
C ARG A 133 -10.88 -24.27 3.21
N VAL A 134 -10.20 -23.24 2.73
CA VAL A 134 -9.91 -23.04 1.31
C VAL A 134 -8.42 -22.77 1.11
N SER A 135 -7.89 -23.25 -0.01
CA SER A 135 -6.49 -23.02 -0.36
C SER A 135 -6.28 -21.59 -0.85
N ALA A 136 -5.14 -21.02 -0.48
CA ALA A 136 -4.71 -19.71 -0.91
C ALA A 136 -3.20 -19.67 -1.13
N THR A 137 -2.74 -18.70 -1.90
CA THR A 137 -1.33 -18.43 -2.11
C THR A 137 -0.96 -17.06 -1.56
N THR A 138 0.19 -16.98 -0.87
CA THR A 138 0.73 -15.69 -0.44
C THR A 138 1.28 -14.92 -1.63
N LEU A 139 0.94 -13.64 -1.72
CA LEU A 139 1.46 -12.72 -2.72
C LEU A 139 2.54 -11.84 -2.08
N GLY A 140 2.61 -10.58 -2.50
CA GLY A 140 3.67 -9.67 -2.10
C GLY A 140 3.53 -9.18 -0.66
N ARG A 141 4.61 -8.58 -0.17
CA ARG A 141 4.67 -7.98 1.16
C ARG A 141 5.63 -6.80 1.24
N ASP A 142 5.23 -5.83 2.05
CA ASP A 142 6.08 -4.76 2.53
C ASP A 142 6.64 -5.12 3.91
N ARG A 143 7.96 -5.34 3.99
CA ARG A 143 8.63 -5.70 5.25
C ARG A 143 8.86 -4.51 6.18
N THR A 144 8.66 -3.27 5.72
CA THR A 144 8.81 -2.07 6.55
C THR A 144 7.49 -1.74 7.22
N LEU A 145 6.41 -1.65 6.43
CA LEU A 145 5.08 -1.31 6.94
C LEU A 145 4.29 -2.51 7.43
N ASP A 146 4.80 -3.72 7.24
CA ASP A 146 4.15 -4.98 7.64
C ASP A 146 2.84 -5.28 6.88
N ALA A 147 2.72 -4.78 5.64
CA ALA A 147 1.59 -5.05 4.74
C ALA A 147 1.79 -6.38 3.99
N GLY A 148 0.81 -7.29 4.03
CA GLY A 148 0.84 -8.54 3.29
C GLY A 148 -0.42 -8.77 2.45
N LEU A 149 -0.25 -9.29 1.24
CA LEU A 149 -1.35 -9.66 0.34
C LEU A 149 -1.36 -11.18 0.12
N MET A 150 -2.56 -11.75 0.04
CA MET A 150 -2.80 -13.14 -0.31
C MET A 150 -3.95 -13.23 -1.32
N LYS A 151 -4.09 -14.39 -1.96
CA LYS A 151 -5.18 -14.65 -2.91
C LYS A 151 -5.70 -16.07 -2.71
N ILE A 152 -7.02 -16.22 -2.56
CA ILE A 152 -7.66 -17.53 -2.57
C ILE A 152 -7.47 -18.17 -3.95
N ASP A 153 -7.10 -19.45 -3.97
CA ASP A 153 -6.84 -20.20 -5.19
C ASP A 153 -8.15 -20.59 -5.89
N GLY A 154 -8.14 -20.61 -7.23
CA GLY A 154 -9.27 -21.00 -8.07
C GLY A 154 -9.99 -19.81 -8.72
N ASP A 155 -11.03 -20.13 -9.49
CA ASP A 155 -11.74 -19.19 -10.37
C ASP A 155 -13.05 -18.64 -9.77
N ARG A 156 -13.31 -18.90 -8.48
CA ARG A 156 -14.50 -18.38 -7.79
C ARG A 156 -14.41 -16.85 -7.67
N SER A 157 -15.49 -16.16 -8.05
CA SER A 157 -15.57 -14.69 -8.11
C SER A 157 -16.81 -14.11 -7.40
N ASP A 158 -17.30 -14.80 -6.37
CA ASP A 158 -18.44 -14.39 -5.53
C ASP A 158 -18.10 -14.52 -4.03
N TRP A 159 -16.84 -14.24 -3.67
CA TRP A 159 -16.43 -14.23 -2.27
C TRP A 159 -17.11 -13.08 -1.50
N PRO A 160 -17.62 -13.32 -0.28
CA PRO A 160 -17.99 -12.23 0.63
C PRO A 160 -16.78 -11.32 0.83
N HIS A 161 -16.97 -10.02 0.62
CA HIS A 161 -15.89 -9.06 0.70
C HIS A 161 -16.35 -7.71 1.23
N VAL A 162 -15.38 -6.92 1.64
CA VAL A 162 -15.52 -5.55 2.13
C VAL A 162 -14.66 -4.61 1.30
N GLU A 163 -15.08 -3.35 1.20
CA GLU A 163 -14.30 -2.34 0.50
C GLU A 163 -13.15 -1.82 1.35
N MET A 164 -12.11 -1.34 0.69
CA MET A 164 -11.07 -0.53 1.32
C MET A 164 -11.53 0.92 1.35
N ALA A 165 -11.36 1.62 2.47
CA ALA A 165 -11.72 3.04 2.55
C ALA A 165 -10.93 3.87 1.51
N GLU A 166 -11.59 4.84 0.87
CA GLU A 166 -10.92 5.84 0.03
C GLU A 166 -10.01 6.76 0.88
N GLN A 167 -9.20 7.65 0.28
CA GLN A 167 -8.10 8.33 1.00
C GLN A 167 -8.54 9.10 2.26
N ASP A 168 -7.74 8.98 3.32
CA ASP A 168 -7.73 9.71 4.60
C ASP A 168 -9.09 10.17 5.15
N THR A 169 -10.11 9.32 5.09
CA THR A 169 -11.39 9.52 5.80
C THR A 169 -11.30 9.15 7.28
N ILE A 170 -10.09 9.14 7.84
CA ILE A 170 -9.82 8.66 9.20
C ILE A 170 -9.10 9.76 9.94
N ASP A 171 -9.82 10.39 10.84
CA ASP A 171 -9.31 11.39 11.75
C ASP A 171 -9.05 10.79 13.14
N ASN A 172 -8.17 11.45 13.88
CA ASN A 172 -7.98 11.11 15.29
C ASN A 172 -9.30 11.38 16.04
N GLY A 173 -9.75 10.36 16.77
CA GLY A 173 -11.03 10.37 17.47
C GLY A 173 -12.13 9.63 16.72
N ASP A 174 -11.94 9.17 15.49
CA ASP A 174 -12.98 8.40 14.80
C ASP A 174 -13.25 7.07 15.47
N TRP A 175 -14.52 6.65 15.45
CA TRP A 175 -14.90 5.33 15.93
C TRP A 175 -14.47 4.25 14.93
N CYS A 176 -14.00 3.13 15.46
CA CYS A 176 -13.59 1.98 14.65
C CYS A 176 -14.03 0.65 15.28
N LEU A 177 -14.06 -0.40 14.46
CA LEU A 177 -14.22 -1.79 14.87
C LEU A 177 -12.98 -2.58 14.44
N THR A 178 -12.21 -3.12 15.37
CA THR A 178 -11.18 -4.12 15.05
C THR A 178 -11.70 -5.53 15.28
N THR A 179 -11.28 -6.46 14.44
CA THR A 179 -11.59 -7.87 14.63
C THR A 179 -10.50 -8.81 14.14
N GLY A 180 -10.57 -10.07 14.56
CA GLY A 180 -9.60 -11.11 14.27
C GLY A 180 -9.88 -12.36 15.12
N HIS A 181 -8.91 -13.28 15.14
CA HIS A 181 -8.97 -14.52 15.90
C HIS A 181 -7.92 -14.56 17.03
N PRO A 182 -8.21 -14.00 18.22
CA PRO A 182 -7.34 -14.03 19.39
C PRO A 182 -6.85 -15.45 19.75
N GLY A 183 -5.55 -15.68 19.72
CA GLY A 183 -4.93 -16.99 19.94
C GLY A 183 -5.05 -17.96 18.76
N GLY A 184 -5.40 -17.46 17.56
CA GLY A 184 -5.63 -18.26 16.36
C GLY A 184 -7.09 -18.70 16.20
N TYR A 185 -7.42 -19.21 15.01
CA TYR A 185 -8.75 -19.76 14.75
C TYR A 185 -9.06 -20.93 15.70
N GLN A 186 -10.28 -20.97 16.22
CA GLN A 186 -10.79 -22.09 17.02
C GLN A 186 -12.17 -22.46 16.51
N GLU A 187 -12.40 -23.76 16.32
CA GLU A 187 -13.66 -24.28 15.79
C GLU A 187 -14.86 -23.82 16.64
N GLY A 188 -15.89 -23.30 15.98
CA GLY A 188 -17.10 -22.76 16.63
C GLY A 188 -16.93 -21.40 17.30
N ARG A 189 -15.74 -20.78 17.25
CA ARG A 189 -15.51 -19.44 17.80
C ARG A 189 -15.40 -18.41 16.68
N ALA A 190 -16.40 -17.54 16.60
CA ALA A 190 -16.41 -16.38 15.70
C ALA A 190 -15.21 -15.44 15.97
N PRO A 191 -14.80 -14.62 14.99
CA PRO A 191 -13.83 -13.56 15.23
C PRO A 191 -14.35 -12.58 16.29
N VAL A 192 -13.44 -12.04 17.10
CA VAL A 192 -13.76 -11.20 18.25
C VAL A 192 -13.78 -9.74 17.81
N PHE A 193 -14.91 -9.05 17.97
CA PHE A 193 -15.03 -7.63 17.68
C PHE A 193 -14.70 -6.79 18.91
N ARG A 194 -13.96 -5.70 18.69
CA ARG A 194 -13.69 -4.66 19.70
C ARG A 194 -13.99 -3.31 19.06
N MET A 195 -14.76 -2.49 19.78
CA MET A 195 -15.08 -1.13 19.36
C MET A 195 -14.23 -0.15 20.15
N GLY A 196 -13.68 0.84 19.46
CA GLY A 196 -12.82 1.84 20.07
C GLY A 196 -12.65 3.07 19.18
N ARG A 197 -11.62 3.86 19.47
CA ARG A 197 -11.29 5.10 18.79
C ARG A 197 -9.92 5.01 18.12
N VAL A 198 -9.78 5.71 17.00
CA VAL A 198 -8.48 6.01 16.40
C VAL A 198 -7.77 7.04 17.26
N ILE A 199 -6.57 6.74 17.74
CA ILE A 199 -5.76 7.66 18.56
C ILE A 199 -4.72 8.39 17.72
N PHE A 200 -4.20 7.72 16.69
CA PHE A 200 -3.23 8.30 15.78
C PHE A 200 -3.39 7.71 14.39
N ALA A 201 -3.51 8.56 13.38
CA ALA A 201 -3.54 8.17 11.98
C ALA A 201 -2.44 8.89 11.17
N SER A 202 -1.77 8.13 10.31
CA SER A 202 -0.83 8.62 9.30
C SER A 202 -0.80 7.63 8.14
N ALA A 203 -0.16 8.00 7.02
CA ALA A 203 0.01 7.09 5.89
C ALA A 203 0.85 5.82 6.20
N ARG A 204 1.54 5.77 7.36
CA ARG A 204 2.48 4.68 7.72
C ARG A 204 2.08 3.89 8.96
N VAL A 205 1.38 4.52 9.88
CA VAL A 205 0.96 3.93 11.15
C VAL A 205 -0.44 4.41 11.48
N LEU A 206 -1.30 3.46 11.86
CA LEU A 206 -2.59 3.70 12.48
C LEU A 206 -2.54 3.10 13.89
N GLN A 207 -3.07 3.81 14.88
CA GLN A 207 -3.17 3.37 16.27
C GLN A 207 -4.59 3.54 16.76
N THR A 208 -5.08 2.54 17.50
CA THR A 208 -6.40 2.58 18.16
C THR A 208 -6.25 2.26 19.64
N ASP A 209 -7.27 2.57 20.43
CA ASP A 209 -7.40 2.06 21.82
C ASP A 209 -7.98 0.64 21.91
N CYS A 210 -8.27 -0.01 20.79
CA CYS A 210 -8.70 -1.40 20.79
C CYS A 210 -7.52 -2.33 21.13
N GLU A 211 -7.60 -3.03 22.27
CA GLU A 211 -6.58 -3.99 22.70
C GLU A 211 -6.45 -5.18 21.73
N LEU A 212 -5.23 -5.46 21.29
CA LEU A 212 -4.90 -6.61 20.46
C LEU A 212 -4.16 -7.68 21.27
N VAL A 213 -4.28 -8.93 20.83
CA VAL A 213 -3.46 -10.05 21.32
C VAL A 213 -2.94 -10.88 20.16
N GLY A 214 -1.98 -11.77 20.43
CA GLY A 214 -1.47 -12.68 19.41
C GLY A 214 -2.60 -13.47 18.75
N GLY A 215 -2.60 -13.56 17.41
CA GLY A 215 -3.69 -14.13 16.61
C GLY A 215 -4.61 -13.10 15.96
N ASP A 216 -4.75 -11.90 16.55
CA ASP A 216 -5.43 -10.77 15.89
C ASP A 216 -4.65 -10.23 14.69
N SER A 217 -3.32 -10.43 14.66
CA SER A 217 -2.43 -9.99 13.58
C SER A 217 -2.95 -10.41 12.21
N GLY A 218 -3.03 -9.44 11.29
CA GLY A 218 -3.60 -9.56 9.97
C GLY A 218 -5.11 -9.35 9.88
N GLY A 219 -5.82 -9.27 11.02
CA GLY A 219 -7.24 -8.96 11.07
C GLY A 219 -7.54 -7.51 10.71
N PRO A 220 -8.76 -7.19 10.26
CA PRO A 220 -9.13 -5.85 9.83
C PRO A 220 -9.45 -4.90 10.98
N VAL A 221 -9.20 -3.62 10.72
CA VAL A 221 -9.81 -2.48 11.40
C VAL A 221 -10.78 -1.83 10.42
N PHE A 222 -12.01 -1.63 10.84
CA PHE A 222 -13.09 -1.05 10.06
C PHE A 222 -13.49 0.33 10.58
N ASP A 223 -13.89 1.22 9.68
CA ASP A 223 -14.68 2.39 10.05
C ASP A 223 -16.15 2.01 10.32
N MET A 224 -16.97 3.01 10.68
CA MET A 224 -18.39 2.79 10.92
C MET A 224 -19.23 2.69 9.63
N ALA A 225 -18.65 2.85 8.45
CA ALA A 225 -19.29 2.49 7.18
C ALA A 225 -19.04 1.01 6.80
N GLY A 226 -18.20 0.29 7.57
CA GLY A 226 -17.84 -1.11 7.31
C GLY A 226 -16.69 -1.28 6.31
N ARG A 227 -15.97 -0.21 5.98
CA ARG A 227 -14.81 -0.23 5.08
C ARG A 227 -13.53 -0.51 5.86
N VAL A 228 -12.58 -1.22 5.26
CA VAL A 228 -11.28 -1.50 5.88
C VAL A 228 -10.43 -0.22 5.89
N ILE A 229 -10.02 0.20 7.09
CA ILE A 229 -9.16 1.37 7.33
C ILE A 229 -7.74 1.00 7.74
N GLY A 230 -7.54 -0.23 8.23
CA GLY A 230 -6.22 -0.75 8.55
C GLY A 230 -6.22 -2.25 8.82
N ILE A 231 -5.02 -2.79 9.02
CA ILE A 231 -4.78 -4.21 9.31
C ILE A 231 -3.97 -4.33 10.59
N ASN A 232 -4.47 -5.10 11.56
CA ASN A 232 -3.81 -5.38 12.83
C ASN A 232 -2.37 -5.88 12.60
N SER A 233 -1.37 -5.20 13.16
CA SER A 233 0.04 -5.55 12.95
C SER A 233 0.67 -6.03 14.24
N ARG A 234 0.91 -5.12 15.19
CA ARG A 234 1.75 -5.36 16.36
C ARG A 234 1.24 -4.65 17.59
N ILE A 235 1.61 -5.19 18.73
CA ILE A 235 1.45 -4.57 20.04
C ILE A 235 2.79 -4.02 20.51
N GLY A 236 2.76 -2.93 21.29
CA GLY A 236 3.94 -2.36 21.94
C GLY A 236 4.23 -3.00 23.30
N GLU A 237 5.10 -2.34 24.07
CA GLU A 237 5.45 -2.77 25.43
C GLU A 237 4.31 -2.49 26.43
N GLU A 238 3.60 -1.39 26.21
CA GLU A 238 2.41 -1.01 26.97
C GLU A 238 1.14 -1.52 26.27
N THR A 239 0.13 -1.88 27.07
CA THR A 239 -1.15 -2.45 26.61
C THR A 239 -1.93 -1.52 25.68
N GLU A 240 -1.70 -0.21 25.79
CA GLU A 240 -2.32 0.86 25.03
C GLU A 240 -1.72 1.03 23.62
N MET A 241 -0.58 0.38 23.36
CA MET A 241 0.15 0.48 22.10
C MET A 241 -0.34 -0.57 21.09
N ASN A 242 -1.45 -0.29 20.42
CA ASN A 242 -2.04 -1.18 19.43
C ASN A 242 -1.90 -0.59 18.03
N PHE A 243 -1.00 -1.16 17.22
CA PHE A 243 -0.62 -0.61 15.93
C PHE A 243 -1.14 -1.44 14.76
N HIS A 244 -1.54 -0.72 13.73
CA HIS A 244 -2.12 -1.24 12.50
C HIS A 244 -1.39 -0.66 11.30
N VAL A 245 -1.37 -1.45 10.23
CA VAL A 245 -0.95 -1.00 8.91
C VAL A 245 -2.11 -0.21 8.29
N PRO A 246 -1.97 1.10 8.02
CA PRO A 246 -3.03 1.88 7.39
C PRO A 246 -3.37 1.36 6.00
N ILE A 247 -4.63 1.48 5.59
CA ILE A 247 -5.05 1.04 4.25
C ILE A 247 -4.34 1.80 3.11
N ALA A 248 -3.86 3.02 3.38
CA ALA A 248 -3.01 3.79 2.48
C ALA A 248 -1.71 3.06 2.08
N ALA A 249 -1.13 2.26 2.98
CA ALA A 249 0.07 1.48 2.70
C ALA A 249 -0.18 0.38 1.65
N PHE A 250 -1.34 -0.29 1.73
CA PHE A 250 -1.74 -1.30 0.76
C PHE A 250 -2.03 -0.68 -0.61
N ARG A 251 -2.81 0.41 -0.65
CA ARG A 251 -3.11 1.11 -1.90
C ARG A 251 -1.87 1.67 -2.57
N GLY A 252 -1.00 2.34 -1.81
CA GLY A 252 0.24 2.94 -2.32
C GLY A 252 1.28 1.92 -2.81
N SER A 253 1.10 0.64 -2.51
CA SER A 253 2.02 -0.43 -2.94
C SER A 253 1.32 -1.60 -3.65
N TRP A 254 0.08 -1.40 -4.10
CA TRP A 254 -0.78 -2.45 -4.65
C TRP A 254 -0.12 -3.24 -5.77
N ASP A 255 0.42 -2.57 -6.78
CA ASP A 255 1.03 -3.24 -7.95
C ASP A 255 2.15 -4.20 -7.55
N ARG A 256 2.97 -3.80 -6.57
CA ARG A 256 4.08 -4.60 -6.06
C ARG A 256 3.59 -5.79 -5.24
N LEU A 257 2.57 -5.55 -4.40
CA LEU A 257 1.91 -6.60 -3.62
C LEU A 257 1.27 -7.64 -4.56
N ALA A 258 0.52 -7.20 -5.56
CA ALA A 258 -0.13 -8.06 -6.55
C ALA A 258 0.90 -8.80 -7.43
N ALA A 259 2.03 -8.16 -7.77
CA ALA A 259 3.15 -8.77 -8.49
C ALA A 259 3.99 -9.75 -7.64
N SER A 260 3.56 -10.07 -6.42
CA SER A 260 4.26 -11.00 -5.52
C SER A 260 5.67 -10.55 -5.11
N GLU A 261 5.91 -9.24 -5.04
CA GLU A 261 7.20 -8.71 -4.59
C GLU A 261 7.34 -8.77 -3.06
N SER A 262 8.54 -9.12 -2.58
CA SER A 262 8.91 -8.95 -1.17
C SER A 262 9.87 -7.77 -1.04
N PHE A 263 9.38 -6.63 -0.59
CA PHE A 263 10.14 -5.37 -0.58
C PHE A 263 10.24 -4.75 0.81
N ARG A 264 10.89 -3.59 0.87
CA ARG A 264 10.89 -2.67 2.01
C ARG A 264 10.46 -1.32 1.46
N SER A 265 9.42 -0.73 2.01
CA SER A 265 9.13 0.69 1.76
C SER A 265 10.03 1.57 2.59
N HIS A 266 10.12 2.83 2.20
CA HIS A 266 10.86 3.88 2.89
C HIS A 266 9.93 5.04 3.22
N SER A 267 10.25 5.84 4.22
CA SER A 267 9.49 7.03 4.61
C SER A 267 9.72 8.23 3.70
N GLY A 268 10.56 8.10 2.67
CA GLY A 268 10.73 9.11 1.61
C GLY A 268 12.19 9.37 1.31
N ALA A 269 12.47 10.53 0.75
CA ALA A 269 13.84 10.99 0.55
C ALA A 269 14.50 11.38 1.88
N LEU A 270 15.83 11.26 1.92
CA LEU A 270 16.68 11.64 3.04
C LEU A 270 17.71 12.66 2.58
N LEU A 271 17.90 13.73 3.36
CA LEU A 271 19.01 14.66 3.17
C LEU A 271 20.16 14.37 4.16
N GLY A 272 19.82 14.14 5.42
CA GLY A 272 20.78 13.71 6.44
C GLY A 272 21.45 14.81 7.25
N VAL A 273 20.64 15.79 7.66
CA VAL A 273 21.06 16.89 8.52
C VAL A 273 20.03 17.17 9.62
N THR A 274 20.48 17.78 10.71
CA THR A 274 19.62 18.45 11.68
C THR A 274 20.25 19.78 12.10
N GLY A 275 19.45 20.64 12.72
CA GLY A 275 19.78 22.04 12.86
C GLY A 275 18.74 22.84 13.62
N GLN A 276 18.91 24.15 13.59
CA GLN A 276 18.06 25.10 14.28
C GLN A 276 17.74 26.32 13.39
N PRO A 277 16.61 27.02 13.63
CA PRO A 277 16.32 28.27 12.93
C PRO A 277 17.42 29.31 13.14
N HIS A 278 17.74 30.06 12.08
CA HIS A 278 18.73 31.13 12.09
C HIS A 278 18.19 32.34 11.30
N GLU A 279 18.65 33.55 11.60
CA GLU A 279 18.12 34.79 10.98
C GLU A 279 18.19 34.79 9.43
N LYS A 280 19.16 34.06 8.87
CA LYS A 280 19.41 33.95 7.43
C LYS A 280 18.88 32.66 6.79
N GLY A 281 18.30 31.73 7.57
CA GLY A 281 17.85 30.44 7.07
C GLY A 281 17.83 29.36 8.16
N PHE A 282 18.33 28.18 7.84
CA PHE A 282 18.42 27.05 8.76
C PHE A 282 19.88 26.66 9.03
N GLU A 283 20.35 26.89 10.25
CA GLU A 283 21.73 26.54 10.64
C GLU A 283 21.83 25.04 10.89
N ILE A 284 22.77 24.39 10.19
CA ILE A 284 23.06 22.97 10.31
C ILE A 284 23.96 22.75 11.53
N THR A 285 23.43 22.09 12.55
CA THR A 285 24.17 21.78 13.78
C THR A 285 24.74 20.38 13.78
N ARG A 286 24.24 19.50 12.91
CA ARG A 286 24.77 18.15 12.71
C ARG A 286 24.52 17.66 11.30
N VAL A 287 25.54 17.02 10.73
CA VAL A 287 25.47 16.23 9.50
C VAL A 287 25.72 14.78 9.90
N TYR A 288 24.88 13.86 9.44
CA TYR A 288 25.04 12.44 9.74
C TYR A 288 26.06 11.82 8.78
N GLU A 289 27.01 11.05 9.32
CA GLU A 289 28.02 10.34 8.51
C GLU A 289 27.35 9.33 7.58
N ASP A 290 27.95 9.10 6.41
CA ASP A 290 27.44 8.20 5.36
C ASP A 290 26.01 8.53 4.86
N GLU A 291 25.55 9.77 5.07
CA GLU A 291 24.28 10.28 4.55
C GLU A 291 24.48 11.33 3.44
N PRO A 292 23.47 11.58 2.58
CA PRO A 292 23.61 12.36 1.36
C PRO A 292 24.26 13.74 1.49
N ALA A 293 23.90 14.49 2.54
CA ALA A 293 24.47 15.80 2.79
C ALA A 293 25.97 15.73 3.13
N ALA A 294 26.41 14.71 3.88
CA ALA A 294 27.83 14.50 4.18
C ALA A 294 28.60 14.17 2.90
N GLU A 295 28.08 13.27 2.07
CA GLU A 295 28.69 12.88 0.79
C GLU A 295 28.84 14.06 -0.17
N ALA A 296 27.86 14.98 -0.16
CA ALA A 296 27.88 16.20 -0.95
C ALA A 296 28.73 17.34 -0.34
N GLY A 297 29.30 17.15 0.85
CA GLY A 297 30.20 18.11 1.48
C GLY A 297 29.50 19.26 2.22
N VAL A 298 28.27 19.05 2.68
CA VAL A 298 27.59 19.92 3.66
C VAL A 298 28.29 19.78 5.01
N GLN A 299 28.43 20.89 5.75
CA GLN A 299 29.21 20.96 6.99
C GLN A 299 28.38 21.50 8.15
N VAL A 300 28.80 21.17 9.37
CA VAL A 300 28.26 21.79 10.59
C VAL A 300 28.65 23.27 10.58
N GLY A 301 27.68 24.15 10.86
CA GLY A 301 27.82 25.60 10.80
C GLY A 301 27.35 26.23 9.48
N ASP A 302 27.09 25.43 8.44
CA ASP A 302 26.45 25.92 7.23
C ASP A 302 25.04 26.45 7.53
N ILE A 303 24.67 27.59 6.95
CA ILE A 303 23.29 28.10 7.00
C ILE A 303 22.62 27.79 5.67
N LEU A 304 21.69 26.83 5.67
CA LEU A 304 20.87 26.51 4.50
C LEU A 304 19.85 27.61 4.25
N VAL A 305 20.00 28.31 3.12
CA VAL A 305 19.14 29.42 2.70
C VAL A 305 18.00 28.89 1.83
N THR A 306 18.33 28.10 0.81
CA THR A 306 17.32 27.53 -0.11
C THR A 306 17.55 26.05 -0.45
N PHE A 307 16.45 25.35 -0.70
CA PHE A 307 16.38 23.99 -1.22
C PHE A 307 15.55 24.03 -2.52
N ASP A 308 16.13 23.69 -3.67
CA ASP A 308 15.53 23.86 -5.00
C ASP A 308 14.88 25.26 -5.15
N ALA A 309 15.65 26.31 -4.83
CA ALA A 309 15.24 27.72 -4.84
C ALA A 309 14.09 28.11 -3.88
N ARG A 310 13.65 27.20 -2.99
CA ARG A 310 12.66 27.48 -1.94
C ARG A 310 13.35 27.79 -0.63
N LYS A 311 12.99 28.91 0.00
CA LYS A 311 13.57 29.31 1.29
C LYS A 311 13.34 28.25 2.37
N VAL A 312 14.34 28.08 3.24
CA VAL A 312 14.29 27.19 4.39
C VAL A 312 14.51 28.00 5.66
N ALA A 313 13.48 28.13 6.49
CA ALA A 313 13.54 28.86 7.75
C ALA A 313 13.67 27.95 8.99
N GLY A 314 13.47 26.65 8.83
CA GLY A 314 13.42 25.71 9.95
C GLY A 314 13.35 24.25 9.52
N ILE A 315 13.51 23.36 10.50
CA ILE A 315 13.57 21.91 10.27
C ILE A 315 12.28 21.35 9.68
N ASP A 316 11.12 21.87 10.06
CA ASP A 316 9.82 21.37 9.57
C ASP A 316 9.63 21.68 8.08
N GLN A 317 9.99 22.90 7.66
CA GLN A 317 9.98 23.27 6.26
C GLN A 317 10.99 22.46 5.45
N LEU A 318 12.19 22.22 5.99
CA LEU A 318 13.18 21.35 5.34
C LEU A 318 12.64 19.93 5.17
N ARG A 319 12.03 19.36 6.21
CA ARG A 319 11.41 18.02 6.18
C ARG A 319 10.31 17.94 5.13
N GLU A 320 9.44 18.95 5.04
CA GLU A 320 8.39 19.03 4.03
C GLU A 320 8.98 19.08 2.61
N LEU A 321 10.00 19.90 2.38
CA LEU A 321 10.65 20.05 1.07
C LEU A 321 11.36 18.78 0.62
N VAL A 322 12.11 18.14 1.52
CA VAL A 322 12.77 16.85 1.28
C VAL A 322 11.73 15.74 1.07
N GLY A 323 10.71 15.66 1.93
CA GLY A 323 9.69 14.62 1.88
C GLY A 323 8.84 14.62 0.61
N ARG A 324 8.75 15.76 -0.09
CA ARG A 324 8.10 15.88 -1.41
C ARG A 324 8.93 15.36 -2.57
N GLN A 325 10.21 15.08 -2.37
CA GLN A 325 11.08 14.58 -3.43
C GLN A 325 11.08 13.04 -3.45
N PRO A 326 11.17 12.43 -4.65
CA PRO A 326 11.50 11.02 -4.71
C PRO A 326 12.95 10.79 -4.27
N PRO A 327 13.27 9.68 -3.59
CA PRO A 327 14.65 9.32 -3.32
C PRO A 327 15.48 9.21 -4.59
N GLY A 328 16.77 9.52 -4.49
CA GLY A 328 17.69 9.51 -5.62
C GLY A 328 17.62 10.74 -6.52
N LYS A 329 16.64 11.65 -6.32
CA LYS A 329 16.60 12.94 -7.02
C LYS A 329 17.77 13.83 -6.58
N GLU A 330 18.40 14.49 -7.54
CA GLU A 330 19.35 15.58 -7.29
C GLU A 330 18.61 16.89 -7.02
N VAL A 331 19.03 17.59 -5.96
CA VAL A 331 18.48 18.88 -5.53
C VAL A 331 19.60 19.87 -5.31
N GLN A 332 19.33 21.15 -5.54
CA GLN A 332 20.29 22.23 -5.28
C GLN A 332 20.05 22.85 -3.92
N LEU A 333 21.12 23.00 -3.14
CA LEU A 333 21.16 23.71 -1.88
C LEU A 333 21.96 25.00 -2.05
N GLU A 334 21.39 26.11 -1.62
CA GLU A 334 22.12 27.36 -1.42
C GLU A 334 22.45 27.49 0.07
N LEU A 335 23.74 27.51 0.40
CA LEU A 335 24.27 27.58 1.76
C LEU A 335 25.04 28.88 1.96
N ILE A 336 25.11 29.36 3.20
CA ILE A 336 26.13 30.33 3.62
C ILE A 336 27.15 29.59 4.47
N ARG A 337 28.41 29.60 4.03
CA ARG A 337 29.56 29.01 4.73
C ARG A 337 30.61 30.09 4.94
N ASP A 338 31.01 30.31 6.19
CA ASP A 338 31.99 31.35 6.57
C ASP A 338 31.66 32.75 6.01
N GLY A 339 30.38 33.05 5.78
CA GLY A 339 29.89 34.31 5.25
C GLY A 339 29.78 34.39 3.72
N GLU A 340 30.21 33.38 2.98
CA GLU A 340 30.10 33.28 1.52
C GLU A 340 28.97 32.35 1.10
N VAL A 341 28.36 32.65 -0.06
CA VAL A 341 27.30 31.80 -0.63
C VAL A 341 27.95 30.63 -1.37
N VAL A 342 27.53 29.42 -1.04
CA VAL A 342 27.99 28.16 -1.63
C VAL A 342 26.78 27.40 -2.16
N GLU A 343 26.83 27.02 -3.44
CA GLU A 343 25.84 26.14 -4.04
C GLU A 343 26.36 24.70 -4.05
N ILE A 344 25.56 23.77 -3.51
CA ILE A 344 25.88 22.34 -3.48
C ILE A 344 24.72 21.56 -4.08
N THR A 345 25.02 20.68 -5.04
CA THR A 345 24.04 19.70 -5.52
C THR A 345 24.14 18.44 -4.68
N VAL A 346 23.00 17.99 -4.14
CA VAL A 346 22.92 16.79 -3.31
C VAL A 346 21.99 15.78 -3.98
N LYS A 347 22.44 14.54 -4.12
CA LYS A 347 21.58 13.42 -4.52
C LYS A 347 20.90 12.85 -3.30
N LEU A 348 19.59 13.04 -3.16
CA LEU A 348 18.85 12.59 -1.98
C LEU A 348 18.92 11.06 -1.80
N GLY A 349 19.03 10.64 -0.56
CA GLY A 349 19.06 9.23 -0.16
C GLY A 349 17.65 8.69 0.09
N ILE A 350 17.60 7.44 0.54
CA ILE A 350 16.36 6.78 0.95
C ILE A 350 16.28 6.82 2.47
N ARG A 351 15.16 7.31 3.01
CA ARG A 351 14.87 7.26 4.43
C ARG A 351 14.24 5.92 4.79
N TRP A 352 15.06 4.96 5.19
CA TRP A 352 14.59 3.62 5.54
C TRP A 352 13.86 3.51 6.89
N ASP A 353 13.96 4.59 7.70
CA ASP A 353 13.46 4.81 9.07
C ASP A 353 13.73 3.71 10.11
#